data_AF-A0A8J6EJV6-F1
#
_entry.id   AF-A0A8J6EJV6-F1
#
_cell.length_a   1.000
_cell.length_b   1.000
_cell.length_c   1.000
_cell.angle_alpha   90.00
_cell.angle_beta   90.00
_cell.angle_gamma   90.00
#
_symmetry.space_group_name_H-M   'P 1'
#
loop_
_entity.id
_entity.type
_entity.pdbx_description
1 polymer ?
#
loop_
_entity_poly.entity_id
_entity_poly.type
_entity_poly.pdbx_seq_one_letter_code
_entity_poly.pdbx_strand_id
1 'polypeptide(L)'
;MRRMEMIRDYSQKKFINEVDYLVCVDADMKFMDEVGVEILSDVFGTLHRAFYGASRTQFPNERRKASAAYIPPDEGDFYYSGSIFGGTVEGVYKLTNFCHHEMMTDKKNNIEAIWHDESYLNKYFLYHKPTKVLSAEYHWENYPGVGTIIKKKRFVLIRKNDTAIRNK
;
A
#
# COMPACT_ATOMS: atom_id res chain seq x y z
N MET A 1 -7.19 7.12 5.32
CA MET A 1 -6.20 8.17 5.68
C MET A 1 -5.68 8.15 7.12
N ARG A 2 -6.46 7.93 8.20
CA ARG A 2 -5.89 7.94 9.57
C ARG A 2 -5.07 6.71 9.96
N ARG A 3 -5.11 5.63 9.18
CA ARG A 3 -4.39 4.39 9.52
C ARG A 3 -2.87 4.59 9.62
N MET A 4 -2.28 5.46 8.79
CA MET A 4 -0.84 5.75 8.86
C MET A 4 -0.46 6.42 10.19
N GLU A 5 -1.29 7.33 10.68
CA GLU A 5 -1.10 7.95 12.01
C GLU A 5 -1.15 6.90 13.13
N MET A 6 -2.18 6.06 13.12
CA MET A 6 -2.37 5.03 14.14
C MET A 6 -1.24 4.01 14.13
N ILE A 7 -0.87 3.51 12.95
CA ILE A 7 0.23 2.53 12.83
C ILE A 7 1.55 3.16 13.30
N ARG A 8 1.86 4.40 12.90
CA ARG A 8 3.05 5.12 13.40
C ARG A 8 3.07 5.17 14.92
N ASP A 9 2.00 5.64 15.53
CA ASP A 9 1.90 5.83 16.97
C ASP A 9 2.05 4.52 17.74
N TYR A 10 1.34 3.46 17.31
CA TYR A 10 1.43 2.16 17.97
C TYR A 10 2.75 1.44 17.68
N SER A 11 3.40 1.71 16.54
CA SER A 11 4.75 1.18 16.26
C SER A 11 5.74 1.62 17.32
N GLN A 12 5.73 2.91 17.67
CA GLN A 12 6.63 3.47 18.68
C GLN A 12 6.19 3.13 20.12
N LYS A 13 4.88 3.17 20.40
CA LYS A 13 4.37 3.01 21.77
C LYS A 13 4.31 1.56 22.23
N LYS A 14 4.12 0.61 21.30
CA LYS A 14 3.77 -0.77 21.63
C LYS A 14 4.58 -1.78 20.83
N PHE A 15 4.46 -1.76 19.49
CA PHE A 15 4.94 -2.87 18.66
C PHE A 15 6.45 -3.05 18.69
N ILE A 16 7.22 -1.98 18.92
CA ILE A 16 8.68 -2.05 19.05
C ILE A 16 9.17 -3.01 20.14
N ASN A 17 8.33 -3.31 21.14
CA ASN A 17 8.66 -4.22 22.24
C ASN A 17 7.95 -5.58 22.14
N GLU A 18 7.13 -5.81 21.11
CA GLU A 18 6.26 -7.01 21.03
C GLU A 18 6.52 -7.88 19.80
N VAL A 19 6.98 -7.29 18.68
CA VAL A 19 7.14 -8.01 17.41
C VAL A 19 8.36 -7.52 16.66
N ASP A 20 8.97 -8.39 15.86
CA ASP A 20 10.07 -8.02 14.97
C ASP A 20 9.57 -7.36 13.67
N TYR A 21 8.43 -7.82 13.17
CA TYR A 21 7.83 -7.38 11.91
C TYR A 21 6.36 -7.00 12.05
N LEU A 22 5.94 -6.01 11.26
CA LEU A 22 4.56 -5.61 11.09
C LEU A 22 4.11 -5.86 9.65
N VAL A 23 2.90 -6.42 9.52
CA VAL A 23 2.20 -6.60 8.26
C VAL A 23 0.88 -5.84 8.37
N CYS A 24 0.74 -4.77 7.60
CA CYS A 24 -0.40 -3.87 7.62
C CYS A 24 -1.29 -4.19 6.43
N VAL A 25 -2.53 -4.63 6.70
CA VAL A 25 -3.46 -5.06 5.64
C VAL A 25 -4.83 -4.42 5.76
N ASP A 26 -5.52 -4.29 4.63
CA ASP A 26 -6.94 -3.94 4.60
C ASP A 26 -7.82 -5.12 5.07
N ALA A 27 -8.90 -4.79 5.76
CA ALA A 27 -9.77 -5.77 6.42
C ALA A 27 -10.80 -6.42 5.48
N ASP A 28 -11.03 -5.85 4.30
CA ASP A 28 -11.98 -6.32 3.28
C ASP A 28 -11.35 -7.35 2.31
N MET A 29 -10.45 -8.16 2.85
CA MET A 29 -9.63 -9.14 2.15
C MET A 29 -9.70 -10.49 2.86
N LYS A 30 -9.49 -11.59 2.12
CA LYS A 30 -9.50 -12.96 2.63
C LYS A 30 -8.24 -13.71 2.22
N PHE A 31 -7.61 -14.39 3.18
CA PHE A 31 -6.55 -15.36 2.91
C PHE A 31 -7.14 -16.63 2.26
N MET A 32 -6.57 -17.05 1.13
CA MET A 32 -7.04 -18.16 0.29
C MET A 32 -5.94 -19.20 0.01
N ASP A 33 -4.67 -18.86 0.30
CA ASP A 33 -3.49 -19.74 0.23
C ASP A 33 -2.47 -19.20 1.28
N GLU A 34 -1.36 -19.89 1.45
CA GLU A 34 -0.33 -19.54 2.44
C GLU A 34 0.26 -18.14 2.20
N VAL A 35 0.43 -17.40 3.30
CA VAL A 35 1.21 -16.17 3.39
C VAL A 35 2.09 -16.33 4.63
N GLY A 36 3.37 -16.57 4.41
CA GLY A 36 4.31 -16.94 5.47
C GLY A 36 5.50 -16.00 5.56
N VAL A 37 6.60 -16.52 6.11
CA VAL A 37 7.83 -15.75 6.34
C VAL A 37 8.51 -15.28 5.04
N GLU A 38 8.10 -15.81 3.88
CA GLU A 38 8.62 -15.39 2.58
C GLU A 38 8.37 -13.90 2.29
N ILE A 39 7.40 -13.26 2.96
CA ILE A 39 7.13 -11.83 2.78
C ILE A 39 8.00 -10.93 3.66
N LEU A 40 8.63 -11.46 4.71
CA LEU A 40 9.34 -10.65 5.70
C LEU A 40 10.60 -10.02 5.11
N SER A 41 10.80 -8.73 5.34
CA SER A 41 11.98 -7.96 4.95
C SER A 41 12.01 -6.64 5.73
N ASP A 42 13.05 -5.82 5.59
CA ASP A 42 13.15 -4.55 6.33
C ASP A 42 11.95 -3.63 6.04
N VAL A 43 11.56 -3.58 4.77
CA VAL A 43 10.31 -2.99 4.29
C VAL A 43 9.90 -3.62 2.96
N PHE A 44 8.61 -3.91 2.79
CA PHE A 44 8.05 -4.44 1.55
C PHE A 44 6.81 -3.68 1.09
N GLY A 45 6.62 -3.67 -0.22
CA GLY A 45 5.40 -3.21 -0.88
C GLY A 45 4.83 -4.32 -1.78
N THR A 46 3.55 -4.23 -2.11
CA THR A 46 2.87 -5.23 -2.94
C THR A 46 2.42 -4.63 -4.26
N LEU A 47 2.67 -5.32 -5.38
CA LEU A 47 2.20 -4.87 -6.69
C LEU A 47 0.67 -4.81 -6.72
N HIS A 48 0.13 -3.70 -7.19
CA HIS A 48 -1.31 -3.56 -7.33
C HIS A 48 -1.83 -4.44 -8.49
N ARG A 49 -2.88 -5.22 -8.23
CA ARG A 49 -3.48 -6.19 -9.18
C ARG A 49 -3.81 -5.64 -10.56
N ALA A 50 -4.18 -4.37 -10.66
CA ALA A 50 -4.58 -3.76 -11.93
C ALA A 50 -3.41 -3.21 -12.75
N PHE A 51 -2.22 -3.07 -12.16
CA PHE A 51 -1.11 -2.31 -12.76
C PHE A 51 0.22 -3.06 -12.81
N TYR A 52 0.31 -4.30 -12.33
CA TYR A 52 1.57 -5.07 -12.32
C TYR A 52 2.19 -5.32 -13.70
N GLY A 53 1.38 -5.26 -14.77
CA GLY A 53 1.82 -5.36 -16.17
C GLY A 53 1.65 -4.07 -16.97
N ALA A 54 1.29 -2.96 -16.32
CA ALA A 54 1.03 -1.69 -16.98
C ALA A 54 2.29 -0.85 -17.12
N SER A 55 2.32 0.03 -18.12
CA SER A 55 3.37 1.06 -18.23
C SER A 55 3.21 2.11 -17.14
N ARG A 56 4.32 2.73 -16.69
CA ARG A 56 4.31 3.76 -15.62
C ARG A 56 3.41 4.96 -15.92
N THR A 57 3.21 5.25 -17.20
CA THR A 57 2.32 6.34 -17.66
C THR A 57 0.85 6.04 -17.37
N GLN A 58 0.50 4.77 -17.16
CA GLN A 58 -0.85 4.32 -16.82
C GLN A 58 -1.07 4.20 -15.31
N PHE A 59 -0.02 4.33 -14.50
CA PHE A 59 -0.17 4.31 -13.05
C PHE A 59 -0.98 5.52 -12.59
N PRO A 60 -2.01 5.32 -11.77
CA PRO A 60 -2.87 6.40 -11.34
C PRO A 60 -2.25 7.11 -10.12
N ASN A 61 -0.97 7.45 -10.20
CA ASN A 61 -0.29 8.27 -9.21
C ASN A 61 -0.91 9.67 -9.16
N GLU A 62 -0.73 10.36 -8.04
CA GLU A 62 -1.10 11.77 -7.95
C GLU A 62 -0.28 12.60 -8.95
N ARG A 63 -0.97 13.34 -9.83
CA ARG A 63 -0.34 14.13 -10.91
C ARG A 63 -0.46 15.64 -10.70
N ARG A 64 -1.20 16.10 -9.70
CA ARG A 64 -1.27 17.51 -9.32
C ARG A 64 0.02 17.89 -8.58
N LYS A 65 0.84 18.74 -9.19
CA LYS A 65 2.11 19.24 -8.62
C LYS A 65 1.96 19.89 -7.24
N ALA A 66 0.78 20.37 -6.91
CA ALA A 66 0.48 20.99 -5.62
C ALA A 66 0.37 19.96 -4.47
N SER A 67 0.15 18.68 -4.78
CA SER A 67 0.10 17.62 -3.77
C SER A 67 1.51 17.12 -3.42
N ALA A 68 1.72 16.86 -2.15
CA ALA A 68 2.89 16.20 -1.58
C ALA A 68 3.07 14.77 -2.13
N ALA A 69 1.99 14.11 -2.56
CA ALA A 69 2.03 12.80 -3.20
C ALA A 69 2.43 12.83 -4.69
N TYR A 70 2.70 13.99 -5.27
CA TYR A 70 2.96 14.15 -6.71
C TYR A 70 4.10 13.25 -7.22
N ILE A 71 3.83 12.50 -8.30
CA ILE A 71 4.84 11.76 -9.06
C ILE A 71 4.77 12.18 -10.54
N PRO A 72 5.89 12.61 -11.16
CA PRO A 72 5.95 12.91 -12.58
C PRO A 72 5.59 11.72 -13.49
N PRO A 73 5.02 11.93 -14.69
CA PRO A 73 4.63 10.85 -15.61
C PRO A 73 5.76 9.91 -16.04
N ASP A 74 6.99 10.41 -16.06
CA ASP A 74 8.22 9.71 -16.43
C ASP A 74 8.90 9.01 -15.25
N GLU A 75 8.43 9.21 -14.02
CA GLU A 75 8.91 8.55 -12.79
C GLU A 75 7.97 7.42 -12.33
N GLY A 76 8.52 6.46 -11.57
CA GLY A 76 7.79 5.31 -11.01
C GLY A 76 8.33 3.96 -11.49
N ASP A 77 8.69 3.09 -10.54
CA ASP A 77 9.10 1.71 -10.84
C ASP A 77 7.88 0.80 -10.97
N PHE A 78 7.01 0.84 -9.97
CA PHE A 78 5.79 0.06 -9.87
C PHE A 78 4.66 0.90 -9.27
N TYR A 79 3.42 0.44 -9.45
CA TYR A 79 2.29 0.92 -8.65
C TYR A 79 2.00 -0.06 -7.52
N TYR A 80 2.32 0.37 -6.31
CA TYR A 80 2.14 -0.42 -5.09
C TYR A 80 0.72 -0.24 -4.54
N SER A 81 0.14 -1.33 -4.01
CA SER A 81 -1.14 -1.27 -3.35
C SER A 81 -1.01 -0.85 -1.89
N GLY A 82 -1.93 0.00 -1.44
CA GLY A 82 -2.16 0.32 -0.04
C GLY A 82 -2.76 -0.85 0.76
N SER A 83 -3.27 -1.89 0.11
CA SER A 83 -3.96 -2.99 0.79
C SER A 83 -3.05 -3.92 1.60
N ILE A 84 -1.75 -3.98 1.28
CA ILE A 84 -0.77 -4.80 1.99
C ILE A 84 0.64 -4.24 1.82
N PHE A 85 1.22 -3.83 2.94
CA PHE A 85 2.62 -3.41 3.07
C PHE A 85 3.13 -3.80 4.45
N GLY A 86 4.43 -3.73 4.68
CA GLY A 86 4.99 -4.09 5.97
C GLY A 86 6.49 -4.04 6.01
N GLY A 87 7.06 -4.61 7.04
CA GLY A 87 8.50 -4.62 7.26
C GLY A 87 8.85 -4.81 8.72
N THR A 88 10.09 -4.50 9.07
CA THR A 88 10.50 -4.34 10.48
C THR A 88 9.66 -3.24 11.13
N VAL A 89 9.53 -3.25 12.46
CA VAL A 89 8.80 -2.18 13.17
C VAL A 89 9.38 -0.81 12.85
N GLU A 90 10.71 -0.68 12.76
CA GLU A 90 11.37 0.57 12.39
C GLU A 90 11.04 0.98 10.94
N GLY A 91 11.11 0.04 9.99
CA GLY A 91 10.77 0.30 8.59
C GLY A 91 9.32 0.77 8.41
N VAL A 92 8.38 0.10 9.09
CA VAL A 92 6.96 0.47 9.06
C VAL A 92 6.73 1.82 9.76
N TYR A 93 7.39 2.11 10.87
CA TYR A 93 7.33 3.42 11.51
C TYR A 93 7.79 4.53 10.56
N LYS A 94 8.94 4.37 9.88
CA LYS A 94 9.46 5.37 8.93
C LYS A 94 8.49 5.62 7.78
N LEU A 95 7.98 4.56 7.17
CA LEU A 95 7.00 4.64 6.08
C LEU A 95 5.73 5.36 6.53
N THR A 96 5.12 4.91 7.62
CA THR A 96 3.83 5.46 8.08
C THR A 96 3.96 6.88 8.62
N ASN A 97 5.09 7.22 9.24
CA ASN A 97 5.41 8.58 9.63
C ASN A 97 5.56 9.52 8.42
N PHE A 98 6.27 9.10 7.37
CA PHE A 98 6.37 9.86 6.13
C PHE A 98 4.98 10.08 5.52
N CYS A 99 4.21 9.02 5.28
CA CYS A 99 2.91 9.15 4.65
C CYS A 99 1.96 10.06 5.45
N HIS A 100 1.95 9.93 6.78
CA HIS A 100 1.15 10.82 7.62
C HIS A 100 1.62 12.28 7.54
N HIS A 101 2.93 12.53 7.54
CA HIS A 101 3.47 13.89 7.41
C HIS A 101 3.02 14.53 6.09
N GLU A 102 3.20 13.83 4.96
CA GLU A 102 2.80 14.32 3.64
C GLU A 102 1.28 14.55 3.54
N MET A 103 0.47 13.65 4.14
CA MET A 103 -0.98 13.86 4.26
C MET A 103 -1.32 15.14 5.03
N MET A 104 -0.60 15.45 6.11
CA MET A 104 -0.83 16.67 6.89
C MET A 104 -0.37 17.92 6.14
N THR A 105 0.65 17.82 5.28
CA THR A 105 1.05 18.89 4.35
C THR A 105 -0.07 19.18 3.35
N ASP A 106 -0.59 18.15 2.69
CA ASP A 106 -1.70 18.31 1.75
C ASP A 106 -2.97 18.85 2.42
N LYS A 107 -3.28 18.35 3.61
CA LYS A 107 -4.42 18.84 4.40
C LYS A 107 -4.31 20.35 4.70
N LYS A 108 -3.12 20.86 5.03
CA LYS A 108 -2.89 22.31 5.23
C LYS A 108 -3.14 23.13 3.96
N ASN A 109 -2.92 22.52 2.81
CA ASN A 109 -3.15 23.12 1.49
C ASN A 109 -4.55 22.84 0.93
N ASN A 110 -5.46 22.27 1.72
CA ASN A 110 -6.80 21.83 1.29
C ASN A 110 -6.77 20.87 0.07
N ILE A 111 -5.77 19.99 0.05
CA ILE A 111 -5.60 18.96 -0.97
C ILE A 111 -5.80 17.59 -0.31
N GLU A 112 -6.44 16.68 -1.04
CA GLU A 112 -6.49 15.26 -0.73
C GLU A 112 -6.02 14.51 -1.97
N ALA A 113 -5.00 13.65 -1.82
CA ALA A 113 -4.44 12.90 -2.93
C ALA A 113 -5.47 11.92 -3.54
N ILE A 114 -5.38 11.70 -4.85
CA ILE A 114 -6.41 10.98 -5.63
C ILE A 114 -6.72 9.56 -5.12
N TRP A 115 -5.74 8.83 -4.60
CA TRP A 115 -5.93 7.53 -3.95
C TRP A 115 -5.56 7.55 -2.47
N HIS A 116 -5.84 8.66 -1.80
CA HIS A 116 -5.68 8.80 -0.36
C HIS A 116 -4.28 8.34 0.09
N ASP A 117 -4.18 7.50 1.11
CA ASP A 117 -2.91 6.99 1.63
C ASP A 117 -2.10 6.12 0.64
N GLU A 118 -2.72 5.49 -0.37
CA GLU A 118 -2.00 4.73 -1.42
C GLU A 118 -1.14 5.66 -2.30
N SER A 119 -1.55 6.91 -2.49
CA SER A 119 -0.76 7.89 -3.25
C SER A 119 0.55 8.26 -2.53
N TYR A 120 0.48 8.50 -1.22
CA TYR A 120 1.68 8.80 -0.42
C TYR A 120 2.57 7.56 -0.21
N LEU A 121 1.98 6.37 -0.18
CA LEU A 121 2.73 5.10 -0.17
C LEU A 121 3.59 4.95 -1.44
N ASN A 122 3.00 5.20 -2.61
CA ASN A 122 3.72 5.15 -3.88
C ASN A 122 4.82 6.22 -3.93
N LYS A 123 4.56 7.42 -3.40
CA LYS A 123 5.57 8.48 -3.26
C LYS A 123 6.71 8.04 -2.35
N TYR A 124 6.42 7.38 -1.23
CA TYR A 124 7.45 6.86 -0.33
C TYR A 124 8.35 5.85 -1.03
N PHE A 125 7.76 4.82 -1.67
CA PHE A 125 8.53 3.75 -2.33
C PHE A 125 9.30 4.20 -3.57
N LEU A 126 8.93 5.33 -4.18
CA LEU A 126 9.71 5.94 -5.23
C LEU A 126 11.10 6.39 -4.75
N TYR A 127 11.22 6.92 -3.54
CA TYR A 127 12.50 7.40 -2.98
C TYR A 127 13.11 6.47 -1.94
N HIS A 128 12.32 5.58 -1.34
CA HIS A 128 12.76 4.59 -0.35
C HIS A 128 12.42 3.20 -0.89
N LYS A 129 13.32 2.64 -1.68
CA LYS A 129 13.05 1.40 -2.41
C LYS A 129 12.72 0.27 -1.44
N PRO A 130 11.62 -0.49 -1.67
CA PRO A 130 11.32 -1.63 -0.84
C PRO A 130 12.40 -2.70 -0.99
N THR A 131 12.81 -3.30 0.14
CA THR A 131 13.76 -4.42 0.16
C THR A 131 13.18 -5.72 -0.40
N LYS A 132 11.84 -5.80 -0.48
CA LYS A 132 11.10 -6.88 -1.12
C LYS A 132 9.84 -6.35 -1.78
N VAL A 133 9.52 -6.87 -2.95
CA VAL A 133 8.27 -6.55 -3.66
C VAL A 133 7.45 -7.83 -3.76
N LEU A 134 6.24 -7.81 -3.21
CA LEU A 134 5.30 -8.92 -3.32
C LEU A 134 4.59 -8.85 -4.67
N SER A 135 4.43 -10.02 -5.31
CA SER A 135 3.66 -10.14 -6.55
C SER A 135 2.18 -9.85 -6.30
N ALA A 136 1.41 -9.71 -7.39
CA ALA A 136 -0.04 -9.55 -7.28
C ALA A 136 -0.76 -10.77 -6.66
N GLU A 137 -0.08 -11.91 -6.43
CA GLU A 137 -0.65 -13.05 -5.70
C GLU A 137 -1.09 -12.68 -4.27
N TYR A 138 -0.46 -11.65 -3.67
CA TYR A 138 -0.73 -11.12 -2.32
C TYR A 138 -1.73 -9.96 -2.30
N HIS A 139 -2.23 -9.53 -3.46
CA HIS A 139 -3.32 -8.58 -3.55
C HIS A 139 -4.07 -8.88 -4.85
N TRP A 140 -5.12 -9.71 -4.76
CA TRP A 140 -5.81 -10.23 -5.94
C TRP A 140 -7.31 -9.98 -5.91
N GLU A 141 -7.95 -9.91 -7.09
CA GLU A 141 -9.40 -9.90 -7.21
C GLU A 141 -9.88 -11.05 -8.11
N ASN A 142 -10.88 -11.79 -7.64
CA ASN A 142 -11.42 -12.93 -8.37
C ASN A 142 -12.30 -12.49 -9.56
N TYR A 143 -11.65 -12.12 -10.66
CA TYR A 143 -12.28 -12.00 -11.97
C TYR A 143 -12.17 -13.31 -12.77
N PRO A 144 -13.19 -13.65 -13.59
CA PRO A 144 -13.06 -14.70 -14.59
C PRO A 144 -12.01 -14.30 -15.64
N GLY A 145 -11.22 -15.26 -16.15
CA GLY A 145 -10.31 -15.02 -17.28
C GLY A 145 -8.89 -14.56 -16.93
N VAL A 146 -8.49 -14.64 -15.66
CA VAL A 146 -7.12 -14.31 -15.25
C VAL A 146 -6.13 -15.31 -15.82
N GLY A 147 -5.19 -14.80 -16.61
CA GLY A 147 -4.21 -15.56 -17.38
C GLY A 147 -3.21 -16.36 -16.54
N THR A 148 -2.40 -17.14 -17.25
CA THR A 148 -1.46 -18.15 -16.74
C THR A 148 -0.36 -17.63 -15.79
N ILE A 149 -0.27 -16.31 -15.53
CA ILE A 149 0.80 -15.67 -14.77
C ILE A 149 0.60 -15.83 -13.25
N ILE A 150 -0.64 -15.70 -12.75
CA ILE A 150 -0.94 -15.84 -11.32
C ILE A 150 -1.08 -17.33 -10.99
N LYS A 151 -0.13 -17.88 -10.25
CA LYS A 151 -0.11 -19.32 -9.91
C LYS A 151 -0.82 -19.62 -8.60
N LYS A 152 -0.75 -18.68 -7.65
CA LYS A 152 -1.44 -18.76 -6.37
C LYS A 152 -2.24 -17.49 -6.10
N LYS A 153 -3.39 -17.66 -5.46
CA LYS A 153 -4.25 -16.54 -5.00
C LYS A 153 -4.21 -16.54 -3.49
N ARG A 154 -3.29 -15.77 -2.91
CA ARG A 154 -2.97 -15.85 -1.49
C ARG A 154 -3.84 -14.94 -0.65
N PHE A 155 -4.04 -13.69 -1.08
CA PHE A 155 -4.84 -12.71 -0.37
C PHE A 155 -5.75 -11.95 -1.34
N VAL A 156 -7.07 -12.11 -1.17
CA VAL A 156 -8.07 -11.81 -2.21
C VAL A 156 -9.14 -10.85 -1.69
N LEU A 157 -9.50 -9.84 -2.49
CA LEU A 157 -10.58 -8.90 -2.18
C LEU A 157 -11.92 -9.63 -1.95
N ILE A 158 -12.61 -9.25 -0.88
CA ILE A 158 -13.98 -9.67 -0.61
C ILE A 158 -14.93 -8.75 -1.39
N ARG A 159 -15.88 -9.35 -2.13
CA ARG A 159 -16.92 -8.58 -2.83
C ARG A 159 -17.77 -7.82 -1.82
N LYS A 160 -17.95 -6.53 -2.07
CA LYS A 160 -18.64 -5.61 -1.17
C LYS A 160 -19.35 -4.52 -1.96
N ASN A 161 -20.35 -3.90 -1.34
CA ASN A 161 -20.99 -2.69 -1.86
C ASN A 161 -20.40 -1.49 -1.12
N ASP A 162 -19.48 -0.77 -1.76
CA ASP A 162 -18.77 0.36 -1.14
C ASP A 162 -19.71 1.45 -0.62
N THR A 163 -20.77 1.78 -1.38
CA THR A 163 -21.75 2.79 -0.96
C THR A 163 -22.48 2.37 0.31
N ALA A 164 -22.90 1.11 0.40
CA ALA A 164 -23.68 0.60 1.53
C ALA A 164 -22.85 0.44 2.82
N ILE A 165 -21.55 0.18 2.72
CA ILE A 165 -20.69 -0.04 3.89
C ILE A 165 -19.98 1.24 4.38
N ARG A 166 -19.81 2.24 3.50
CA ARG A 166 -19.08 3.49 3.82
C ARG A 166 -19.99 4.63 4.22
N ASN A 167 -21.26 4.59 3.83
CA ASN A 167 -22.24 5.61 4.19
C ASN A 167 -23.24 5.02 5.22
N LYS A 168 -23.59 5.82 6.23
CA LYS A 168 -24.71 5.53 7.13
C LYS A 168 -25.96 6.25 6.65
#